data_AF-A0A2M6GH46-F1
#
_entry.id   AF-A0A2M6GH46-F1
#
_cell.length_a   1.000
_cell.length_b   1.000
_cell.length_c   1.000
_cell.angle_alpha   90.00
_cell.angle_beta   90.00
_cell.angle_gamma   90.00
#
_symmetry.space_group_name_H-M   'P 1'
#
loop_
_entity.id
_entity.type
_entity.pdbx_description
1 polymer ?
#
loop_
_entity_poly.entity_id
_entity_poly.type
_entity_poly.pdbx_seq_one_letter_code
_entity_poly.pdbx_strand_id
1 'polypeptide(L)' 'MITIISGTNRPQANARIIADIYAGLLNERGITNQVLDLIDLPNDFIQTALYKNCGQHEGFN' A
#
# COMPACT_ATOMS: atom_id res chain seq x y z
N MET A 1 -10.69 -10.45 -4.90
CA MET A 1 -10.13 -9.09 -4.99
C MET A 1 -8.66 -9.17 -4.62
N ILE A 2 -7.75 -8.70 -5.48
CA ILE A 2 -6.31 -8.71 -5.23
C ILE A 2 -5.87 -7.32 -4.75
N THR A 3 -5.10 -7.25 -3.67
CA THR A 3 -4.50 -5.99 -3.22
C THR A 3 -3.00 -6.05 -3.52
N ILE A 4 -2.50 -5.11 -4.31
CA ILE A 4 -1.08 -4.93 -4.57
C ILE A 4 -0.57 -3.88 -3.58
N ILE A 5 0.46 -4.22 -2.80
CA ILE A 5 1.05 -3.32 -1.81
C ILE A 5 2.37 -2.75 -2.36
N SER A 6 2.44 -1.45 -2.60
CA SER A 6 3.70 -0.75 -2.87
C SER A 6 4.45 -0.56 -1.55
N GLY A 7 5.32 -1.51 -1.23
CA GLY A 7 5.92 -1.71 0.10
C GLY A 7 6.95 -0.68 0.56
N THR A 8 6.94 0.55 0.02
CA THR A 8 7.84 1.62 0.43
C THR A 8 7.12 2.95 0.45
N ASN A 9 7.41 3.77 1.46
CA ASN A 9 6.95 5.15 1.58
C ASN A 9 7.99 6.16 1.06
N ARG A 10 9.06 5.68 0.39
CA ARG A 10 10.07 6.56 -0.21
C ARG A 10 9.46 7.29 -1.41
N PRO A 11 9.47 8.64 -1.45
CA PRO A 11 9.02 9.39 -2.61
C PRO A 11 9.74 8.95 -3.89
N GLN A 12 8.99 8.90 -5.00
CA GLN A 12 9.51 8.52 -6.33
C GLN A 12 10.11 7.11 -6.41
N ALA A 13 9.66 6.17 -5.57
CA ALA A 13 10.08 4.79 -5.67
C ALA A 13 9.52 4.10 -6.92
N ASN A 14 10.36 3.30 -7.60
CA ASN A 14 9.94 2.46 -8.73
C ASN A 14 8.90 1.40 -8.35
N ALA A 15 8.72 1.11 -7.05
CA ALA A 15 7.74 0.15 -6.56
C ALA A 15 6.32 0.49 -7.01
N ARG A 16 5.94 1.77 -7.01
CA ARG A 16 4.61 2.21 -7.47
C ARG A 16 4.42 1.97 -8.97
N ILE A 17 5.45 2.24 -9.78
CA ILE A 17 5.43 1.96 -11.22
C ILE A 17 5.17 0.46 -11.49
N ILE A 18 5.87 -0.42 -10.78
CA ILE A 18 5.67 -1.87 -10.91
C ILE A 18 4.27 -2.27 -10.44
N ALA A 19 3.78 -1.70 -9.34
CA ALA A 19 2.43 -1.97 -8.83
C ALA A 19 1.35 -1.61 -9.86
N ASP A 20 1.46 -0.45 -10.50
CA ASP A 20 0.52 0.01 -11.53
C ASP A 20 0.54 -0.89 -12.79
N ILE A 21 1.72 -1.39 -13.19
CA ILE A 21 1.84 -2.35 -14.29
C ILE A 21 1.05 -3.63 -13.99
N TYR A 22 1.21 -4.21 -12.80
CA TYR A 22 0.48 -5.42 -12.41
C TYR A 22 -1.02 -5.17 -12.24
N ALA A 23 -1.42 -4.00 -11.72
CA ALA A 23 -2.84 -3.61 -11.66
C ALA A 23 -3.46 -3.57 -13.07
N GLY A 24 -2.73 -3.02 -14.06
CA GLY A 24 -3.11 -3.05 -15.47
C GLY A 24 -3.33 -4.46 -16.00
N LEU A 25 -2.38 -5.38 -15.76
CA LEU A 25 -2.48 -6.79 -16.19
C LEU A 25 -3.68 -7.52 -15.55
N LEU A 26 -4.03 -7.17 -14.31
CA LEU A 26 -5.21 -7.72 -13.63
C LEU A 26 -6.50 -7.15 -14.20
N ASN A 27 -6.53 -5.84 -14.50
CA ASN A 27 -7.66 -5.18 -15.17
C ASN A 27 -7.95 -5.79 -16.54
N GLU A 28 -6.92 -6.05 -17.35
CA GLU A 28 -7.04 -6.72 -18.66
C GLU A 28 -7.68 -8.12 -18.55
N ARG A 29 -7.52 -8.80 -17.41
CA ARG A 29 -8.09 -10.13 -17.14
C ARG A 29 -9.47 -10.06 -16.47
N GLY A 30 -10.03 -8.86 -16.30
CA GLY A 30 -11.29 -8.67 -15.57
C GLY A 30 -11.19 -8.99 -14.07
N ILE A 31 -9.97 -8.98 -13.50
CA ILE A 31 -9.75 -9.30 -12.10
C ILE A 31 -9.81 -8.01 -11.27
N THR A 32 -10.79 -7.93 -10.37
CA THR A 32 -10.90 -6.84 -9.41
C THR A 32 -9.64 -6.73 -8.55
N ASN A 33 -9.00 -5.58 -8.59
CA ASN A 33 -7.79 -5.30 -7.85
C ASN A 33 -7.78 -3.85 -7.33
N GLN A 34 -6.88 -3.60 -6.38
CA GLN A 34 -6.58 -2.28 -5.85
C GLN A 34 -5.09 -2.16 -5.53
N VAL A 35 -4.57 -0.93 -5.52
CA VAL A 35 -3.19 -0.63 -5.10
C VAL A 35 -3.24 0.10 -3.76
N LEU A 36 -2.55 -0.44 -2.76
CA LEU A 36 -2.25 0.23 -1.50
C LEU A 36 -0.81 0.74 -1.54
N ASP A 37 -0.63 2.05 -1.54
CA ASP A 37 0.69 2.67 -1.54
C ASP A 37 1.06 3.16 -0.14
N LEU A 38 2.20 2.69 0.38
CA LEU A 38 2.63 3.09 1.72
C LEU A 38 2.98 4.58 1.81
N ILE A 39 3.19 5.27 0.68
CA ILE A 39 3.39 6.72 0.66
C ILE A 39 2.11 7.50 0.99
N ASP A 40 0.94 6.91 0.71
CA ASP A 40 -0.37 7.54 0.94
C ASP A 40 -0.83 7.36 2.39
N LEU A 41 -0.09 6.56 3.17
CA LEU A 41 -0.39 6.33 4.58
C LEU A 41 0.08 7.51 5.44
N PRO A 42 -0.67 7.84 6.51
CA PRO A 42 -0.26 8.84 7.47
C PRO A 42 1.16 8.58 8.01
N ASN A 43 1.96 9.64 8.18
CA ASN A 43 3.35 9.52 8.63
C ASN A 43 3.49 8.83 9.99
N ASP A 44 2.50 8.99 10.86
CA ASP A 44 2.41 8.36 12.18
C ASP A 44 2.06 6.86 12.10
N PHE A 45 1.49 6.38 10.99
CA PHE A 45 1.19 4.96 10.76
C PHE A 45 2.45 4.11 10.78
N ILE A 46 3.45 4.48 9.97
CA ILE A 46 4.66 3.67 9.83
C ILE A 46 5.55 3.79 11.08
N GLN A 47 5.60 4.97 11.70
CA GLN A 47 6.48 5.22 12.84
C GLN A 47 5.93 4.70 14.17
N THR A 48 4.62 4.81 14.40
CA THR A 48 4.02 4.46 15.69
C THR A 48 3.11 3.25 15.62
N ALA A 49 2.28 3.12 14.57
CA ALA A 49 1.29 2.05 14.49
C ALA A 49 1.89 0.68 14.15
N LEU A 50 2.93 0.59 13.31
CA LEU A 50 3.52 -0.70 12.92
C LEU A 50 4.47 -1.30 13.97
N TYR A 51 5.22 -0.46 14.67
CA TYR A 51 6.25 -0.93 15.61
C TYR A 51 5.84 -0.76 17.07
N LYS A 52 5.68 0.50 17.52
CA LYS A 52 5.54 0.81 18.95
C LYS A 52 4.14 0.51 19.50
N ASN A 53 3.10 0.66 18.68
CA ASN A 53 1.69 0.53 19.04
C ASN A 53 0.95 -0.48 18.13
N CYS A 54 1.63 -1.56 17.73
CA CYS A 54 1.05 -2.60 16.87
C CYS A 54 -0.27 -3.12 17.48
N GLY A 55 -1.37 -2.99 16.74
CA GLY A 55 -2.71 -3.38 17.17
C GLY A 55 -3.44 -2.43 18.14
N GLN A 56 -2.90 -1.24 18.41
CA GLN A 56 -3.46 -0.31 19.41
C GLN A 56 -3.70 1.11 18.87
N HIS A 57 -3.77 1.29 17.55
CA HIS A 57 -3.98 2.60 16.94
C HIS A 57 -5.46 2.87 16.64
N GLU A 58 -6.04 3.93 17.23
CA GLU A 58 -7.47 4.29 17.13
C GLU A 58 -7.98 4.50 15.69
N GLY A 59 -7.09 4.91 14.77
CA GLY A 59 -7.44 5.09 13.35
C GLY A 59 -7.42 3.81 12.49
N PHE A 60 -6.90 2.69 12.99
CA PHE A 60 -6.66 1.48 12.17
C PHE A 60 -7.13 0.15 12.81
N ASN A 61 -7.47 0.13 14.11
CA ASN A 61 -8.02 -1.03 14.83
C ASN A 61 -9.35 -0.65 15.48
#